data_AF-A0A1G7T4V3-F1
#
_entry.id   AF-A0A1G7T4V3-F1
#
_cell.length_a   1.000
_cell.length_b   1.000
_cell.length_c   1.000
_cell.angle_alpha   90.00
_cell.angle_beta   90.00
_cell.angle_gamma   90.00
#
_symmetry.space_group_name_H-M   'P 1'
#
loop_
_entity.id
_entity.type
_entity.pdbx_description
1 polymer ?
#
loop_
_entity_poly.entity_id
_entity_poly.type
_entity_poly.pdbx_seq_one_letter_code
_entity_poly.pdbx_strand_id
1 'polypeptide(L)'
;MSTSQEMTKHIHHGRNIKRFREMLGIKQEGLAFELGEEWSQKRVSLLEQKEVVEQEILDQVAQILKVPAEAIKNFDEQSAVNIIAQTVNNHDQSASVFYNPIFNPVEKWIIALEENKNLYERLLKSEQEKVELLQRLLDTTK
;
A
#
# COMPACT_ATOMS: atom_id res chain seq x y z
N MET A 1 30.37 -24.69 -1.18
CA MET A 1 29.09 -24.41 -1.87
C MET A 1 28.06 -24.18 -0.77
N SER A 2 27.77 -22.91 -0.47
CA SER A 2 26.78 -22.56 0.55
C SER A 2 25.40 -22.84 -0.01
N THR A 3 24.78 -23.89 0.49
CA THR A 3 23.36 -24.17 0.24
C THR A 3 22.58 -23.15 1.06
N SER A 4 22.14 -22.07 0.41
CA SER A 4 21.11 -21.19 0.95
C SER A 4 19.85 -22.02 1.12
N GLN A 5 19.53 -22.39 2.37
CA GLN A 5 18.20 -22.88 2.71
C GLN A 5 17.23 -21.75 2.39
N GLU A 6 16.56 -21.83 1.24
CA GLU A 6 15.32 -21.10 1.00
C GLU A 6 14.38 -21.49 2.14
N MET A 7 14.22 -20.60 3.12
CA MET A 7 13.10 -20.69 4.05
C MET A 7 11.86 -20.52 3.19
N THR A 8 11.30 -21.62 2.72
CA THR A 8 9.99 -21.67 2.07
C THR A 8 9.01 -21.22 3.14
N LYS A 9 8.78 -19.91 3.18
CA LYS A 9 7.82 -19.28 4.06
C LYS A 9 6.50 -19.97 3.74
N HIS A 10 5.98 -20.73 4.69
CA HIS A 10 4.73 -21.47 4.52
C HIS A 10 3.60 -20.43 4.47
N ILE A 11 3.25 -19.99 3.26
CA ILE A 11 2.18 -19.02 3.06
C ILE A 11 0.84 -19.75 3.08
N HIS A 12 -0.02 -19.33 3.99
CA HIS A 12 -1.34 -19.93 4.16
C HIS A 12 -2.38 -19.17 3.34
N HIS A 13 -2.72 -19.67 2.15
CA HIS A 13 -3.64 -19.03 1.21
C HIS A 13 -5.03 -18.79 1.81
N GLY A 14 -5.60 -19.76 2.53
CA GLY A 14 -6.94 -19.61 3.14
C GLY A 14 -7.02 -18.47 4.16
N ARG A 15 -5.99 -18.31 5.00
CA ARG A 15 -5.87 -17.21 5.96
C ARG A 15 -5.78 -15.86 5.25
N ASN A 16 -5.05 -15.80 4.15
CA ASN A 16 -4.92 -14.59 3.34
C ASN A 16 -6.28 -14.21 2.72
N ILE A 17 -7.00 -15.19 2.15
CA ILE A 17 -8.36 -14.99 1.62
C ILE A 17 -9.29 -14.43 2.69
N LYS A 18 -9.27 -14.99 3.90
CA LYS A 18 -10.06 -14.49 5.04
C LYS A 18 -9.75 -13.03 5.36
N ARG A 19 -8.46 -12.66 5.39
CA ARG A 19 -8.02 -11.28 5.69
C ARG A 19 -8.49 -10.30 4.63
N PHE A 20 -8.31 -10.60 3.36
CA PHE A 20 -8.77 -9.73 2.27
C PHE A 20 -10.30 -9.58 2.28
N ARG A 21 -11.02 -10.68 2.55
CA ARG A 21 -12.49 -10.64 2.70
C ARG A 21 -12.92 -9.73 3.85
N GLU A 22 -12.29 -9.85 5.02
CA GLU A 22 -12.57 -9.01 6.19
C GLU A 22 -12.21 -7.53 5.94
N MET A 23 -11.10 -7.27 5.27
CA MET A 23 -10.65 -5.92 4.91
C MET A 23 -11.62 -5.21 3.95
N LEU A 24 -12.28 -5.97 3.07
CA LEU A 24 -13.29 -5.46 2.15
C LEU A 24 -14.71 -5.45 2.74
N GLY A 25 -14.88 -5.85 4.01
CA GLY A 25 -16.18 -5.86 4.69
C GLY A 25 -17.16 -6.89 4.15
N ILE A 26 -16.68 -7.90 3.42
CA ILE A 26 -17.51 -8.92 2.77
C ILE A 26 -17.81 -10.03 3.78
N LYS A 27 -19.08 -10.40 3.94
CA LYS A 27 -19.47 -11.57 4.76
C LYS A 27 -19.14 -12.86 4.01
N GLN A 28 -18.92 -13.96 4.73
CA GLN A 28 -18.70 -15.28 4.10
C GLN A 28 -19.83 -15.68 3.14
N GLU A 29 -21.07 -15.32 3.47
CA GLU A 29 -22.24 -15.51 2.60
C GLU A 29 -22.14 -14.69 1.30
N GLY A 30 -21.63 -13.46 1.38
CA GLY A 30 -21.43 -12.61 0.20
C GLY A 30 -20.35 -13.16 -0.73
N LEU A 31 -19.24 -13.63 -0.17
CA LEU A 31 -18.20 -14.29 -0.98
C LEU A 31 -18.70 -15.60 -1.59
N ALA A 32 -19.50 -16.38 -0.84
CA ALA A 32 -20.11 -17.60 -1.35
C ALA A 32 -21.06 -17.30 -2.53
N PHE A 33 -21.90 -16.27 -2.39
CA PHE A 33 -22.82 -15.85 -3.45
C PHE A 33 -22.10 -15.48 -4.75
N GLU A 34 -21.02 -14.72 -4.65
CA GLU A 34 -20.21 -14.30 -5.82
C GLU A 34 -19.42 -15.45 -6.46
N LEU A 35 -19.01 -16.46 -5.67
CA LEU A 35 -18.33 -17.66 -6.17
C LEU A 35 -19.27 -18.65 -6.87
N GLY A 36 -20.59 -18.53 -6.67
CA GLY A 36 -21.63 -19.30 -7.36
C GLY A 36 -22.37 -20.32 -6.49
N GLU A 37 -23.36 -21.01 -7.07
CA GLU A 37 -24.33 -21.87 -6.36
C GLU A 37 -23.69 -23.05 -5.60
N GLU A 38 -22.51 -23.49 -6.02
CA GLU A 38 -21.73 -24.53 -5.34
C GLU A 38 -21.12 -24.08 -4.01
N TRP A 39 -21.04 -22.77 -3.79
CA TRP A 39 -20.41 -22.17 -2.64
C TRP A 39 -21.44 -21.80 -1.59
N SER A 40 -21.25 -22.35 -0.40
CA SER A 40 -22.01 -21.99 0.79
C SER A 40 -21.09 -21.34 1.81
N GLN A 41 -21.68 -20.65 2.79
CA GLN A 41 -20.94 -20.07 3.91
C GLN A 41 -20.03 -21.09 4.62
N LYS A 42 -20.48 -22.35 4.73
CA LYS A 42 -19.67 -23.47 5.27
C LYS A 42 -18.49 -23.83 4.35
N ARG A 43 -18.70 -23.90 3.04
CA ARG A 43 -17.65 -24.22 2.05
C ARG A 43 -16.59 -23.12 1.99
N VAL A 44 -16.98 -21.85 2.09
CA VAL A 44 -16.06 -20.71 2.21
C VAL A 44 -15.26 -20.79 3.52
N SER A 45 -15.90 -21.10 4.65
CA SER A 45 -15.18 -21.30 5.92
C SER A 45 -14.12 -22.41 5.83
N LEU A 46 -14.45 -23.52 5.16
CA LEU A 46 -13.49 -24.60 4.91
C LEU A 46 -12.35 -24.17 3.97
N LEU A 47 -12.65 -23.36 2.94
CA LEU A 47 -11.63 -22.79 2.05
C LEU A 47 -10.65 -21.89 2.83
N GLU A 48 -11.15 -21.06 3.74
CA GLU A 48 -10.33 -20.17 4.57
C GLU A 48 -9.39 -20.93 5.53
N GLN A 49 -9.70 -22.19 5.86
CA GLN A 49 -8.87 -23.04 6.70
C GLN A 49 -7.81 -23.84 5.93
N LYS A 50 -7.88 -23.86 4.58
CA LYS A 50 -6.90 -24.57 3.76
C LYS A 50 -5.59 -23.78 3.66
N GLU A 51 -4.48 -24.46 3.93
CA GLU A 51 -3.14 -23.88 3.80
C GLU A 51 -2.83 -23.57 2.32
N VAL A 52 -3.14 -24.51 1.43
CA VAL A 52 -2.98 -24.36 -0.02
C VAL A 52 -4.34 -24.45 -0.70
N VAL A 53 -4.61 -23.48 -1.56
CA VAL A 53 -5.82 -23.38 -2.38
C VAL A 53 -5.42 -23.51 -3.85
N GLU A 54 -6.26 -24.20 -4.64
CA GLU A 54 -6.10 -24.36 -6.09
C GLU A 54 -6.09 -23.00 -6.79
N GLN A 55 -5.23 -22.86 -7.80
CA GLN A 55 -5.02 -21.59 -8.49
C GLN A 55 -6.32 -21.04 -9.11
N GLU A 56 -7.17 -21.92 -9.66
CA GLU A 56 -8.45 -21.54 -10.26
C GLU A 56 -9.38 -20.86 -9.25
N ILE A 57 -9.48 -21.41 -8.04
CA ILE A 57 -10.30 -20.84 -6.96
C ILE A 57 -9.66 -19.55 -6.45
N LEU A 58 -8.32 -19.50 -6.35
CA LEU A 58 -7.60 -18.31 -5.93
C LEU A 58 -7.84 -17.15 -6.90
N ASP A 59 -7.82 -17.39 -8.20
CA ASP A 59 -8.05 -16.41 -9.24
C ASP A 59 -9.50 -15.90 -9.22
N GLN A 60 -10.48 -16.79 -9.03
CA GLN A 60 -11.88 -16.42 -8.84
C GLN A 60 -12.08 -15.52 -7.62
N VAL A 61 -11.51 -15.91 -6.48
CA VAL A 61 -11.56 -15.10 -5.25
C VAL A 61 -10.88 -13.75 -5.47
N ALA A 62 -9.71 -13.72 -6.11
CA ALA A 62 -8.97 -12.51 -6.42
C ALA A 62 -9.79 -11.55 -7.30
N GLN A 63 -10.49 -12.08 -8.31
CA GLN A 63 -11.38 -11.31 -9.18
C GLN A 63 -12.56 -10.71 -8.40
N ILE A 64 -13.21 -11.48 -7.53
CA ILE A 64 -14.34 -11.02 -6.70
C ILE A 64 -13.89 -9.92 -5.73
N LEU A 65 -12.73 -10.13 -5.09
CA LEU A 65 -12.14 -9.18 -4.15
C LEU A 65 -11.44 -8.01 -4.86
N LYS A 66 -11.38 -8.02 -6.20
CA LYS A 66 -10.70 -7.02 -7.04
C LYS A 66 -9.24 -6.78 -6.64
N VAL A 67 -8.55 -7.85 -6.27
CA VAL A 67 -7.12 -7.84 -5.92
C VAL A 67 -6.36 -8.77 -6.88
N PRO A 68 -5.05 -8.57 -7.11
CA PRO A 68 -4.24 -9.53 -7.84
C PRO A 68 -4.16 -10.88 -7.09
N ALA A 69 -4.25 -12.01 -7.79
CA ALA A 69 -4.09 -13.34 -7.17
C ALA A 69 -2.73 -13.50 -6.48
N GLU A 70 -1.69 -12.90 -7.07
CA GLU A 70 -0.35 -12.80 -6.49
C GLU A 70 -0.34 -12.07 -5.13
N ALA A 71 -1.25 -11.10 -4.92
CA ALA A 71 -1.35 -10.43 -3.63
C ALA A 71 -1.86 -11.40 -2.55
N ILE A 72 -2.79 -12.29 -2.86
CA ILE A 72 -3.28 -13.31 -1.92
C ILE A 72 -2.22 -14.40 -1.70
N LYS A 73 -1.48 -14.77 -2.75
CA LYS A 73 -0.44 -15.81 -2.73
C LYS A 73 0.83 -15.40 -1.99
N ASN A 74 1.22 -14.14 -2.11
CA ASN A 74 2.45 -13.61 -1.50
C ASN A 74 2.20 -12.83 -0.21
N PHE A 75 0.95 -12.74 0.26
CA PHE A 75 0.63 -12.06 1.52
C PHE A 75 1.20 -12.84 2.69
N ASP A 76 2.01 -12.14 3.49
CA ASP A 76 2.61 -12.70 4.68
C ASP A 76 2.27 -11.88 5.92
N GLU A 77 1.59 -12.54 6.86
CA GLU A 77 1.13 -11.90 8.09
C GLU A 77 2.29 -11.57 9.05
N GLN A 78 3.39 -12.32 9.06
CA GLN A 78 4.53 -12.01 9.94
C GLN A 78 5.28 -10.76 9.47
N SER A 79 5.34 -10.51 8.16
CA SER A 79 5.85 -9.25 7.62
C SER A 79 4.94 -8.08 7.99
N ALA A 80 3.62 -8.27 7.99
CA ALA A 80 2.67 -7.25 8.45
C ALA A 80 2.73 -7.03 9.98
N VAL A 81 2.89 -8.09 10.77
CA VAL A 81 2.97 -8.04 12.24
C VAL A 81 4.31 -7.48 12.73
N ASN A 82 5.43 -7.69 12.03
CA ASN A 82 6.71 -7.08 12.42
C ASN A 82 6.73 -5.56 12.17
N ILE A 83 6.03 -5.07 11.15
CA ILE A 83 5.78 -3.63 10.98
C ILE A 83 4.90 -3.11 12.12
N ILE A 84 3.87 -3.86 12.51
CA ILE A 84 3.00 -3.52 13.65
C ILE A 84 3.81 -3.47 14.95
N ALA A 85 4.63 -4.48 15.25
CA ALA A 85 5.43 -4.58 16.48
C ALA A 85 6.51 -3.50 16.61
N GLN A 86 7.13 -3.07 15.49
CA GLN A 86 8.05 -1.92 15.50
C GLN A 86 7.33 -0.58 15.68
N THR A 87 6.04 -0.51 15.37
CA THR A 87 5.24 0.71 15.51
C THR A 87 4.62 0.86 16.92
N VAL A 88 4.36 -0.24 17.64
CA VAL A 88 3.75 -0.19 19.00
C VAL A 88 4.72 0.31 20.10
N ASN A 89 6.03 0.35 19.85
CA ASN A 89 6.98 0.84 20.86
C ASN A 89 7.16 2.37 20.88
N ASN A 90 6.61 3.10 19.91
CA ASN A 90 6.57 4.56 19.99
C ASN A 90 5.24 5.00 20.59
N HIS A 91 5.21 4.95 21.92
CA HIS A 91 4.36 5.64 22.87
C HIS A 91 3.46 6.76 22.30
N ASP A 92 2.37 6.41 21.63
CA ASP A 92 1.06 7.04 21.75
C ASP A 92 0.08 6.47 20.70
N GLN A 93 -1.17 6.32 21.13
CA GLN A 93 -2.36 6.01 20.33
C GLN A 93 -2.72 4.53 20.12
N SER A 94 -3.75 4.17 20.87
CA SER A 94 -4.66 3.03 20.79
C SER A 94 -4.87 2.41 19.41
N ALA A 95 -5.08 1.09 19.45
CA ALA A 95 -5.66 0.20 18.44
C ALA A 95 -6.86 0.83 17.69
N SER A 96 -6.56 1.71 16.75
CA SER A 96 -7.47 2.16 15.72
C SER A 96 -7.05 1.41 14.46
N VAL A 97 -8.01 0.68 13.90
CA VAL A 97 -7.89 0.09 12.56
C VAL A 97 -7.64 1.25 11.61
N PHE A 98 -6.36 1.49 11.29
CA PHE A 98 -5.98 2.48 10.30
C PHE A 98 -6.41 1.91 8.93
N TYR A 99 -7.63 2.24 8.52
CA TYR A 99 -7.91 2.52 7.13
C TYR A 99 -6.97 3.67 6.73
N ASN A 100 -5.74 3.34 6.37
CA ASN A 100 -4.85 4.31 5.77
C ASN A 100 -5.46 4.63 4.39
N PRO A 101 -5.91 5.87 4.12
CA PRO A 101 -6.14 6.28 2.75
C PRO A 101 -4.84 6.06 1.95
N ILE A 102 -4.96 5.87 0.64
CA ILE A 102 -3.85 5.88 -0.33
C ILE A 102 -3.31 7.32 -0.40
N PHE A 103 -2.79 7.81 0.71
CA PHE A 103 -2.24 9.13 0.91
C PHE A 103 -0.91 8.90 1.59
N ASN A 104 0.15 8.84 0.80
CA ASN A 104 1.49 8.75 1.32
C ASN A 104 1.97 10.18 1.61
N PRO A 105 1.99 10.64 2.88
CA PRO A 105 2.38 12.00 3.23
C PRO A 105 3.83 12.31 2.83
N VAL A 106 4.70 11.30 2.77
CA VAL A 106 6.11 11.45 2.36
C VAL A 106 6.20 11.81 0.88
N GLU A 107 5.39 11.16 0.04
CA GLU A 107 5.37 11.42 -1.40
C GLU A 107 4.87 12.85 -1.70
N LYS A 108 3.82 13.29 -1.02
CA LYS A 108 3.36 14.69 -1.11
C LYS A 108 4.39 15.69 -0.60
N TRP A 109 5.14 15.33 0.44
CA TRP A 109 6.18 16.19 0.97
C TRP A 109 7.35 16.34 -0.01
N ILE A 110 7.76 15.26 -0.67
CA ILE A 110 8.77 15.30 -1.75
C ILE A 110 8.30 16.23 -2.88
N ILE A 111 7.05 16.08 -3.34
CA ILE A 111 6.48 16.97 -4.37
C ILE A 111 6.51 18.43 -3.92
N ALA A 112 6.09 18.73 -2.69
CA ALA A 112 6.10 20.09 -2.16
C ALA A 112 7.51 20.69 -2.02
N LEU A 113 8.52 19.86 -1.76
CA LEU A 113 9.93 20.28 -1.72
C LEU A 113 10.46 20.60 -3.14
N GLU A 114 10.11 19.77 -4.13
CA GLU A 114 10.46 20.00 -5.54
C GLU A 114 9.83 21.32 -6.05
N GLU A 115 8.54 21.55 -5.73
CA GLU A 115 7.84 22.79 -6.05
C GLU A 115 8.48 24.02 -5.38
N ASN A 116 8.86 23.91 -4.11
CA ASN A 116 9.59 24.98 -3.41
C ASN A 116 10.93 25.29 -4.08
N LYS A 117 11.70 24.26 -4.46
CA LYS A 117 12.98 24.44 -5.15
C LYS A 117 12.81 25.22 -6.45
N ASN A 118 11.80 24.86 -7.26
CA ASN A 118 11.48 25.58 -8.49
C ASN A 118 11.08 27.04 -8.22
N LEU A 119 10.25 27.28 -7.21
CA LEU A 119 9.89 28.65 -6.78
C LEU A 119 11.11 29.47 -6.38
N TYR A 120 12.06 28.89 -5.64
CA TYR A 120 13.30 29.56 -5.27
C TYR A 120 14.19 29.87 -6.48
N GLU A 121 14.32 28.97 -7.45
CA GLU A 121 15.05 29.21 -8.69
C GLU A 121 14.44 30.38 -9.49
N ARG A 122 13.11 30.43 -9.57
CA ARG A 122 12.38 31.53 -10.22
C ARG A 122 12.53 32.85 -9.47
N LEU A 123 12.51 32.83 -8.15
CA LEU A 123 12.72 34.02 -7.33
C LEU A 123 14.14 34.55 -7.52
N LEU A 124 15.15 33.67 -7.50
CA LEU A 124 16.55 34.05 -7.73
C LEU A 124 16.72 34.71 -9.10
N LYS A 125 16.08 34.16 -10.14
CA LYS A 125 16.07 34.75 -11.48
C LYS A 125 15.41 36.13 -11.48
N SER A 126 14.25 36.29 -10.83
CA SER A 126 13.58 37.60 -10.71
C SER A 126 14.44 38.63 -9.98
N GLU A 127 15.19 38.23 -8.96
CA GLU A 127 16.09 39.15 -8.24
C GLU A 127 17.28 39.55 -9.13
N GLN A 128 17.86 38.62 -9.88
CA GLN A 128 18.92 38.91 -10.85
C GLN A 128 18.46 39.89 -11.93
N GLU A 129 17.27 39.67 -12.51
CA GLU A 129 16.68 40.56 -13.53
C GLU A 129 16.42 41.97 -12.99
N LYS A 130 15.94 42.09 -11.74
CA LYS A 130 15.76 43.40 -11.08
C LYS A 130 17.09 44.11 -10.86
N VAL A 131 18.11 43.40 -10.38
CA VAL A 131 19.45 43.97 -10.16
C VAL A 131 20.04 44.46 -11.47
N GLU A 132 19.91 43.69 -12.55
CA GLU A 132 20.38 44.10 -13.88
C GLU A 132 19.64 45.34 -14.39
N LEU A 133 18.31 45.41 -14.20
CA LEU A 133 17.53 46.60 -14.56
C LEU A 133 17.97 47.83 -13.76
N LEU A 134 18.22 47.68 -12.45
CA LEU A 134 18.72 48.76 -11.59
C LEU A 134 20.11 49.24 -12.02
N GLN A 135 21.01 48.32 -12.38
CA GLN A 135 22.33 48.66 -12.92
C GLN A 135 22.21 49.47 -14.21
N ARG A 136 21.37 49.03 -15.16
CA ARG A 136 21.12 49.77 -16.41
C ARG A 136 20.57 51.18 -16.16
N LEU A 137 19.64 51.34 -15.21
CA LEU A 137 19.09 52.66 -14.86
C LEU A 137 20.16 53.58 -14.28
N LEU A 138 21.02 53.06 -13.39
CA LEU A 138 22.14 53.81 -12.82
C LEU A 138 23.18 54.20 -13.87
N ASP A 139 23.43 53.34 -14.87
CA ASP A 139 24.35 53.64 -15.96
C ASP A 139 23.78 54.70 -16.91
N THR A 140 22.46 54.72 -17.16
CA THR A 140 21.81 55.76 -17.98
C THR A 140 21.66 57.13 -17.29
N THR A 141 21.87 57.21 -15.98
CA THR A 141 21.78 58.47 -15.22
C THR A 141 23.12 59.14 -14.94
N LYS A 142 24.23 58.55 -15.43
CA LYS A 142 25.56 59.19 -15.51
C LYS A 142 25.76 59.88 -16.85
#